data_AF-A0ABD6R549-F1
#
_entry.id   AF-A0ABD6R549-F1
#
_cell.length_a   1.000
_cell.length_b   1.000
_cell.length_c   1.000
_cell.angle_alpha   90.00
_cell.angle_beta   90.00
_cell.angle_gamma   90.00
#
_symmetry.space_group_name_H-M   'P 1'
#
loop_
_entity.id
_entity.type
_entity.pdbx_description
1 polymer ?
#
loop_
_entity_poly.entity_id
_entity_poly.type
_entity_poly.pdbx_seq_one_letter_code
_entity_poly.pdbx_strand_id
1 'polypeptide(L)' 'MENFNKALDEVISTWIKLSDEWEKIELTHSDKLAEKYPFEKDFREIILDLIEWKEHLNK' A
#
# COMPACT_ATOMS: atom_id res chain seq x y z
N MET A 1 -6.38 -10.81 18.07
CA MET A 1 -6.75 -10.14 16.83
C MET A 1 -6.67 -8.62 16.92
N GLU A 2 -7.09 -7.98 18.03
CA GLU A 2 -7.08 -6.52 18.18
C GLU A 2 -5.75 -5.84 17.82
N ASN A 3 -4.64 -6.23 18.46
CA ASN A 3 -3.32 -5.64 18.19
C ASN A 3 -2.86 -5.86 16.73
N PHE A 4 -3.21 -7.01 16.15
CA PHE A 4 -2.88 -7.31 14.77
C PHE A 4 -3.68 -6.44 13.80
N ASN A 5 -5.00 -6.30 14.01
CA ASN A 5 -5.85 -5.42 13.22
C ASN A 5 -5.39 -3.96 13.30
N LYS A 6 -4.97 -3.51 14.49
CA LYS A 6 -4.40 -2.18 14.67
C LYS A 6 -3.11 -2.00 13.87
N ALA A 7 -2.19 -2.96 13.92
CA ALA A 7 -0.97 -2.93 13.12
C ALA A 7 -1.28 -2.95 11.60
N LEU A 8 -2.30 -3.70 11.19
CA LEU A 8 -2.75 -3.75 9.79
C LEU A 8 -3.33 -2.40 9.34
N ASP A 9 -4.12 -1.73 10.19
CA ASP A 9 -4.61 -0.37 9.94
C ASP A 9 -3.48 0.65 9.80
N GLU A 10 -2.45 0.54 10.65
CA GLU A 10 -1.26 1.37 10.56
C GLU A 10 -0.52 1.14 9.23
N VAL A 11 -0.34 -0.12 8.82
CA VAL A 11 0.28 -0.46 7.52
C VAL A 11 -0.53 0.13 6.36
N ILE A 12 -1.85 -0.06 6.33
CA ILE A 12 -2.72 0.51 5.28
C ILE A 12 -2.56 2.03 5.22
N SER A 13 -2.58 2.71 6.37
CA SER A 13 -2.39 4.16 6.44
C SER A 13 -1.02 4.62 5.94
N THR A 14 0.05 3.90 6.29
CA THR A 14 1.40 4.22 5.82
C THR A 14 1.53 4.01 4.31
N TRP A 15 0.91 2.97 3.77
CA TRP A 15 0.92 2.68 2.34
C TRP A 15 0.14 3.71 1.52
N ILE A 16 -1.00 4.20 2.03
CA ILE A 16 -1.72 5.33 1.42
C ILE A 16 -0.80 6.55 1.32
N LYS A 17 -0.11 6.91 2.42
CA LYS A 17 0.83 8.05 2.40
C LYS A 17 1.98 7.86 1.42
N LEU A 18 2.51 6.64 1.31
CA LEU A 18 3.57 6.34 0.34
C LEU A 18 3.07 6.47 -1.10
N SER A 19 1.85 6.01 -1.37
CA SER A 19 1.17 6.21 -2.67
C SER A 19 1.06 7.70 -3.02
N ASP A 20 0.61 8.52 -2.07
CA ASP A 20 0.47 9.97 -2.27
C ASP A 20 1.81 10.64 -2.59
N GLU A 21 2.89 10.27 -1.89
CA GLU A 21 4.23 10.80 -2.17
C GLU A 21 4.78 10.30 -3.50
N TRP A 22 4.48 9.07 -3.89
CA TRP A 22 4.87 8.50 -5.19
C TRP A 22 4.22 9.29 -6.33
N GLU A 23 2.91 9.52 -6.28
CA GLU A 23 2.17 10.23 -7.32
C GLU A 23 2.71 11.65 -7.59
N LYS A 24 3.20 12.34 -6.55
CA LYS A 24 3.79 13.69 -6.69
C LYS A 24 5.04 13.72 -7.56
N ILE A 25 5.81 12.62 -7.59
CA ILE A 25 7.11 12.56 -8.28
C ILE A 25 7.09 11.63 -9.49
N GLU A 26 6.06 10.79 -9.64
CA GLU A 26 5.94 9.78 -10.70
C GLU A 26 6.18 10.37 -12.10
N LEU A 27 5.52 11.48 -12.44
CA LEU A 27 5.60 12.11 -13.76
C LEU A 27 7.04 12.47 -14.19
N THR A 28 7.94 12.67 -13.23
CA THR A 28 9.33 13.11 -13.49
C THR A 28 10.38 12.06 -13.15
N HIS A 29 10.02 11.03 -12.39
CA HIS A 29 10.95 10.02 -11.87
C HIS A 29 10.46 8.58 -12.10
N SER A 30 9.49 8.36 -12.98
CA SER A 30 8.86 7.05 -13.25
C SER A 30 9.87 5.93 -13.47
N ASP A 31 10.90 6.15 -14.30
CA ASP A 31 11.93 5.14 -14.60
C ASP A 31 12.67 4.68 -13.33
N LYS A 32 13.03 5.64 -12.47
CA LYS A 32 13.75 5.36 -11.22
C LYS A 32 12.88 4.69 -10.18
N LEU A 33 11.60 5.07 -10.14
CA LEU A 33 10.62 4.49 -9.23
C LEU A 33 10.27 3.06 -9.61
N ALA A 34 10.12 2.79 -10.91
CA ALA A 34 9.87 1.45 -11.44
C ALA A 34 11.10 0.54 -11.38
N GLU A 35 12.32 1.11 -11.33
CA GLU A 35 13.56 0.33 -11.26
C GLU A 35 13.59 -0.55 -10.00
N LYS A 36 13.50 -1.87 -10.21
CA LYS A 36 13.49 -2.88 -9.14
C LYS A 36 12.37 -2.68 -8.11
N TYR A 37 11.28 -2.05 -8.52
CA TYR A 37 10.07 -2.01 -7.70
C TYR A 37 9.68 -3.44 -7.32
N PRO A 38 9.51 -3.75 -6.02
CA PRO A 38 9.51 -5.13 -5.54
C PRO A 38 8.16 -5.84 -5.70
N PHE A 39 7.11 -5.13 -6.10
CA PHE A 39 5.77 -5.68 -6.24
C PHE A 39 5.35 -5.73 -7.71
N GLU A 40 4.52 -6.71 -8.04
CA GLU A 40 3.87 -6.79 -9.36
C GLU A 40 2.64 -5.89 -9.47
N LYS A 41 2.15 -5.38 -8.34
CA LYS A 41 0.94 -4.58 -8.16
C LYS A 41 1.29 -3.13 -7.85
N ASP A 42 0.45 -2.19 -8.27
CA ASP A 42 0.58 -0.80 -7.85
C ASP A 42 0.18 -0.61 -6.36
N PHE A 43 0.50 0.56 -5.78
CA PHE A 43 0.19 0.82 -4.38
C PHE A 43 -1.31 0.74 -4.08
N ARG A 44 -2.18 1.14 -5.00
CA ARG A 44 -3.64 1.14 -4.81
C ARG A 44 -4.17 -0.29 -4.78
N GLU A 45 -3.66 -1.15 -5.66
CA GLU A 45 -3.97 -2.57 -5.66
C GLU A 45 -3.53 -3.25 -4.36
N ILE A 46 -2.33 -2.94 -3.86
CA ILE A 46 -1.84 -3.52 -2.60
C ILE A 46 -2.65 -3.02 -1.40
N ILE A 47 -3.01 -1.73 -1.37
CA ILE A 47 -3.89 -1.18 -0.34
C ILE A 47 -5.26 -1.88 -0.35
N LEU A 48 -5.84 -2.11 -1.53
CA LEU A 48 -7.11 -2.82 -1.67
C LEU A 48 -7.02 -4.26 -1.15
N ASP A 49 -5.98 -5.01 -1.55
CA ASP A 49 -5.74 -6.36 -1.05
C ASP A 49 -5.67 -6.41 0.49
N LEU A 50 -4.98 -5.43 1.10
CA LEU A 50 -4.84 -5.36 2.56
C LEU A 50 -6.18 -5.07 3.26
N ILE A 51 -7.02 -4.21 2.67
CA ILE A 51 -8.37 -3.92 3.16
C ILE A 51 -9.26 -5.17 3.05
N GLU A 52 -9.30 -5.82 1.89
CA GLU A 52 -10.09 -7.03 1.67
C GLU A 52 -9.66 -8.18 2.58
N TRP A 53 -8.34 -8.32 2.80
CA TRP A 53 -7.80 -9.29 3.73
C TRP A 53 -8.23 -9.00 5.17
N LYS A 54 -8.16 -7.72 5.60
CA LYS A 54 -8.66 -7.30 6.91
C LYS A 54 -10.13 -7.65 7.09
N GLU A 55 -10.97 -7.42 6.07
CA GLU A 55 -12.39 -7.77 6.12
C GLU A 55 -12.61 -9.27 6.26
N HIS A 56 -11.84 -10.10 5.54
CA HIS A 56 -11.89 -11.55 5.68
C HIS A 56 -11.47 -12.05 7.06
N LEU A 57 -10.45 -11.43 7.68
CA LEU A 57 -10.00 -11.80 9.03
C LEU A 57 -11.01 -11.49 10.14
N ASN A 58 -11.95 -10.57 9.89
CA ASN A 58 -12.93 -10.11 10.86
C ASN A 58 -14.37 -10.60 10.58
N LYS A 59 -14.54 -11.47 9.58
CA LYS A 59 -15.75 -12.28 9.38
C LYS A 59 -15.76 -13.49 10.31
#